data_AF-A0A090Q3U0-F1
#
_entry.id   AF-A0A090Q3U0-F1
#
_cell.length_a   1.000
_cell.length_b   1.000
_cell.length_c   1.000
_cell.angle_alpha   90.00
_cell.angle_beta   90.00
_cell.angle_gamma   90.00
#
_symmetry.space_group_name_H-M   'P 1'
#
loop_
_entity.id
_entity.type
_entity.pdbx_description
1 polymer ?
#
loop_
_entity_poly.entity_id
_entity_poly.type
_entity_poly.pdbx_seq_one_letter_code
_entity_poly.pdbx_strand_id
1 'polypeptide(L)'
;MADKGYTQPAPRKDIKVLGKQALGMFLVGTDSMEAGKYISEHDKKIANKLAYVMAGGDLSAPTLVSEQYLLDLEREAFLSLTGERKTLERLQHMLQKGKPLRN
;
A
#
# COMPACT_ATOMS: atom_id res chain seq x y z
N MET A 1 -7.46 2.93 31.04
CA MET A 1 -8.03 2.71 29.68
C MET A 1 -7.64 1.34 29.08
N ALA A 2 -6.88 0.50 29.81
CA ALA A 2 -6.46 -0.84 29.39
C ALA A 2 -7.37 -1.99 29.88
N ASP A 3 -8.29 -1.74 30.82
CA ASP A 3 -9.17 -2.75 31.44
C ASP A 3 -10.48 -3.05 30.69
N LYS A 4 -10.67 -2.53 29.47
CA LYS A 4 -11.75 -3.00 28.60
C LYS A 4 -11.19 -4.19 27.82
N GLY A 5 -11.35 -5.39 28.38
CA GLY A 5 -10.87 -6.66 27.84
C GLY A 5 -11.07 -6.80 26.33
N TYR A 6 -10.08 -6.32 25.57
CA TYR A 6 -10.07 -6.44 24.13
C TYR A 6 -9.65 -7.87 23.82
N THR A 7 -10.62 -8.68 23.40
CA THR A 7 -10.34 -9.98 22.82
C THR A 7 -10.16 -9.79 21.33
N GLN A 8 -8.98 -10.13 20.82
CA GLN A 8 -8.71 -10.06 19.38
C GLN A 8 -9.72 -10.96 18.63
N PRO A 9 -10.44 -10.43 17.63
CA PRO A 9 -11.34 -11.25 16.82
C PRO A 9 -10.55 -12.31 16.04
N ALA A 10 -11.19 -13.44 15.75
CA ALA A 10 -10.57 -14.50 14.96
C ALA A 10 -10.16 -13.97 13.56
N PRO A 11 -8.93 -14.24 13.10
CA PRO A 11 -8.48 -13.75 11.81
C PRO A 11 -9.36 -14.23 10.67
N ARG A 12 -9.73 -13.31 9.78
CA ARG A 12 -10.61 -13.63 8.63
C ARG A 12 -9.88 -14.45 7.58
N LYS A 13 -10.62 -15.30 6.86
CA LYS A 13 -10.11 -16.17 5.77
C LYS A 13 -10.91 -16.04 4.46
N ASP A 14 -11.84 -15.11 4.44
CA ASP A 14 -12.88 -14.93 3.42
C ASP A 14 -12.71 -13.63 2.64
N ILE A 15 -11.50 -13.04 2.60
CA ILE A 15 -11.27 -11.77 1.93
C ILE A 15 -11.06 -12.03 0.44
N LYS A 16 -11.96 -11.51 -0.40
CA LYS A 16 -11.86 -11.65 -1.85
C LYS A 16 -10.91 -10.59 -2.42
N VAL A 17 -9.84 -11.06 -3.05
CA VAL A 17 -8.93 -10.24 -3.86
C VAL A 17 -9.12 -10.55 -5.33
N LEU A 18 -8.74 -9.61 -6.19
CA LEU A 18 -9.02 -9.66 -7.63
C LEU A 18 -7.80 -10.06 -8.49
N GLY A 19 -6.60 -10.10 -7.90
CA GLY A 19 -5.37 -10.51 -8.58
C GLY A 19 -4.92 -9.54 -9.68
N LYS A 20 -4.22 -10.09 -10.68
CA LYS A 20 -3.56 -9.35 -11.77
C LYS A 20 -4.49 -8.42 -12.55
N GLN A 21 -5.77 -8.76 -12.67
CA GLN A 21 -6.72 -7.90 -13.38
C GLN A 21 -6.87 -6.55 -12.68
N ALA A 22 -7.06 -6.54 -11.35
CA ALA A 22 -7.14 -5.29 -10.59
C ALA A 22 -5.80 -4.58 -10.53
N LEU A 23 -4.69 -5.32 -10.40
CA LEU A 23 -3.35 -4.73 -10.43
C LEU A 23 -3.12 -3.96 -11.74
N GLY A 24 -3.47 -4.54 -12.89
CA GLY A 24 -3.36 -3.86 -14.18
C GLY A 24 -4.15 -2.57 -14.25
N MET A 25 -5.38 -2.55 -13.73
CA MET A 25 -6.20 -1.32 -13.66
C MET A 25 -5.53 -0.23 -12.82
N PHE A 26 -4.96 -0.60 -11.67
CA PHE A 26 -4.23 0.36 -10.83
C PHE A 26 -3.01 0.93 -11.54
N LEU A 27 -2.19 0.07 -12.17
CA LEU A 27 -0.97 0.49 -12.86
C LEU A 27 -1.28 1.49 -13.99
N VAL A 28 -2.30 1.20 -14.80
CA VAL A 28 -2.77 2.13 -15.85
C VAL A 28 -3.24 3.46 -15.25
N GLY A 29 -3.96 3.39 -14.11
CA GLY A 29 -4.40 4.59 -13.39
C GLY A 29 -3.22 5.44 -12.91
N THR A 30 -2.24 4.83 -12.26
CA THR A 30 -1.05 5.53 -11.76
C THR A 30 -0.18 6.08 -12.88
N ASP A 31 -0.04 5.35 -14.00
CA ASP A 31 0.69 5.81 -15.17
C ASP A 31 0.02 7.04 -15.79
N SER A 32 -1.31 7.02 -15.87
CA SER A 32 -2.10 8.15 -16.38
C SER A 32 -1.98 9.38 -15.47
N MET A 33 -1.98 9.19 -14.14
CA MET A 33 -1.79 10.28 -13.17
C MET A 33 -0.39 10.88 -13.24
N GLU A 34 0.64 10.06 -13.41
CA GLU A 34 2.02 10.53 -13.57
C GLU A 34 2.18 11.28 -14.90
N ALA A 35 1.69 10.71 -16.00
CA ALA A 35 1.73 11.35 -17.32
C ALA A 35 0.97 12.69 -17.32
N GLY A 36 -0.15 12.76 -16.59
CA GLY A 36 -0.90 13.99 -16.36
C GLY A 36 -0.26 14.97 -15.37
N LYS A 37 0.93 14.64 -14.81
CA LYS A 37 1.65 15.43 -13.81
C LYS A 37 0.86 15.69 -12.52
N TYR A 38 -0.14 14.86 -12.22
CA TYR A 38 -0.91 14.93 -10.98
C TYR A 38 -0.15 14.34 -9.79
N ILE A 39 0.77 13.42 -10.06
CA ILE A 39 1.59 12.73 -9.06
C ILE A 39 3.07 12.75 -9.49
N SER A 40 3.98 12.69 -8.52
CA SER A 40 5.41 12.50 -8.82
C SER A 40 5.73 11.04 -9.12
N GLU A 41 6.90 10.77 -9.68
CA GLU A 41 7.41 9.41 -9.89
C GLU A 41 7.46 8.59 -8.57
N HIS A 42 7.78 9.26 -7.44
CA HIS A 42 7.79 8.60 -6.13
C HIS A 42 6.37 8.31 -5.63
N ASP A 43 5.43 9.21 -5.87
CA ASP A 43 4.01 8.97 -5.57
C ASP A 43 3.48 7.75 -6.36
N LYS A 44 3.85 7.63 -7.64
CA LYS A 44 3.55 6.44 -8.46
C LYS A 44 4.16 5.18 -7.88
N LYS A 45 5.43 5.21 -7.46
CA LYS A 45 6.09 4.06 -6.83
C LYS A 45 5.36 3.58 -5.57
N ILE A 46 4.93 4.51 -4.72
CA ILE A 46 4.13 4.22 -3.52
C ILE A 46 2.76 3.62 -3.93
N ALA A 47 2.06 4.27 -4.86
CA ALA A 47 0.75 3.82 -5.33
C ALA A 47 0.80 2.42 -5.95
N ASN A 48 1.85 2.10 -6.70
CA ASN A 48 2.04 0.77 -7.28
C ASN A 48 2.26 -0.32 -6.22
N LYS A 49 3.00 -0.01 -5.15
CA LYS A 49 3.15 -0.93 -4.00
C LYS A 49 1.83 -1.14 -3.27
N LEU A 50 1.05 -0.08 -3.07
CA LEU A 50 -0.28 -0.19 -2.47
C LEU A 50 -1.23 -1.01 -3.35
N ALA A 51 -1.22 -0.77 -4.66
CA ALA A 51 -1.99 -1.52 -5.64
C ALA A 51 -1.67 -3.02 -5.61
N TYR A 52 -0.40 -3.37 -5.45
CA TYR A 52 0.03 -4.77 -5.28
C TYR A 52 -0.61 -5.42 -4.06
N VAL A 53 -0.62 -4.75 -2.91
CA VAL A 53 -1.27 -5.25 -1.68
C VAL A 53 -2.77 -5.40 -1.88
N MET A 54 -3.44 -4.38 -2.44
CA MET A 54 -4.89 -4.39 -2.68
C MET A 54 -5.33 -5.45 -3.69
N ALA A 55 -4.49 -5.73 -4.69
CA ALA A 55 -4.73 -6.81 -5.65
C ALA A 55 -4.55 -8.21 -5.04
N GLY A 56 -4.00 -8.32 -3.83
CA GLY A 56 -3.64 -9.58 -3.20
C GLY A 56 -2.35 -10.16 -3.73
N GLY A 57 -1.40 -9.33 -4.16
CA GLY A 57 -0.09 -9.73 -4.64
C GLY A 57 -0.09 -10.30 -6.07
N ASP A 58 0.72 -11.32 -6.31
CA ASP A 58 0.93 -11.93 -7.65
C ASP A 58 -0.09 -13.05 -7.96
N LEU A 59 -1.35 -12.86 -7.61
CA LEU A 59 -2.41 -13.84 -7.89
C LEU A 59 -2.95 -13.68 -9.31
N SER A 60 -3.03 -14.78 -10.07
CA SER A 60 -3.49 -14.75 -11.46
C SER A 60 -5.00 -14.56 -11.62
N ALA A 61 -5.78 -14.91 -10.59
CA ALA A 61 -7.24 -14.89 -10.64
C ALA A 61 -7.85 -14.43 -9.30
N PRO A 62 -9.12 -13.98 -9.29
CA PRO A 62 -9.81 -13.63 -8.06
C PRO A 62 -9.85 -14.81 -7.09
N THR A 63 -9.34 -14.60 -5.88
CA THR A 63 -9.13 -15.67 -4.89
C THR A 63 -9.54 -15.18 -3.51
N LEU A 64 -9.95 -16.10 -2.64
CA LEU A 64 -10.18 -15.81 -1.22
C LEU A 64 -8.88 -16.01 -0.46
N VAL A 65 -8.46 -14.99 0.28
CA VAL A 65 -7.23 -15.00 1.07
C VAL A 65 -7.52 -14.72 2.54
N SER A 66 -6.56 -15.04 3.39
CA SER A 66 -6.61 -14.67 4.80
C SER A 66 -6.25 -13.21 5.02
N GLU A 67 -6.75 -12.67 6.12
CA GLU A 67 -6.34 -11.37 6.63
C GLU A 67 -4.83 -11.33 6.88
N GLN A 68 -4.29 -12.39 7.50
CA GLN A 68 -2.86 -12.49 7.77
C GLN A 68 -2.02 -12.40 6.48
N TYR A 69 -2.47 -13.01 5.39
CA TYR A 69 -1.80 -12.91 4.10
C TYR A 69 -1.69 -11.46 3.61
N LEU A 70 -2.76 -10.68 3.72
CA LEU A 70 -2.75 -9.27 3.32
C LEU A 70 -1.91 -8.40 4.26
N LEU A 71 -1.95 -8.67 5.57
CA LEU A 71 -1.11 -7.98 6.55
C LEU A 71 0.38 -8.24 6.32
N ASP A 72 0.75 -9.44 5.90
CA ASP A 72 2.14 -9.78 5.58
C ASP A 72 2.60 -9.06 4.31
N LEU A 73 1.75 -9.01 3.27
CA LEU A 73 2.01 -8.23 2.06
C LEU A 73 2.14 -6.73 2.35
N GLU A 74 1.24 -6.18 3.18
CA GLU A 74 1.27 -4.78 3.60
C GLU A 74 2.56 -4.46 4.36
N ARG A 75 2.95 -5.34 5.28
CA ARG A 75 4.19 -5.18 6.05
C ARG A 75 5.41 -5.16 5.15
N GLU A 76 5.51 -6.08 4.20
CA GLU A 76 6.63 -6.10 3.25
C GLU A 76 6.66 -4.82 2.40
N ALA A 77 5.51 -4.42 1.85
CA ALA A 77 5.39 -3.22 1.04
C ALA A 77 5.80 -1.96 1.83
N PHE A 78 5.29 -1.83 3.05
CA PHE A 78 5.62 -0.73 3.95
C PHE A 78 7.12 -0.69 4.28
N LEU A 79 7.70 -1.81 4.71
CA LEU A 79 9.13 -1.88 5.02
C LEU A 79 9.98 -1.50 3.81
N SER A 80 9.63 -1.99 2.62
CA SER A 80 10.33 -1.62 1.38
C SER A 80 10.31 -0.12 1.10
N LEU A 81 9.17 0.55 1.34
CA LEU A 81 9.00 1.99 1.10
C LEU A 81 9.69 2.85 2.16
N THR A 82 9.77 2.38 3.40
CA THR A 82 10.48 3.12 4.47
C THR A 82 12.00 3.16 4.25
N GLY A 83 12.56 2.18 3.53
CA GLY A 83 13.96 2.17 3.13
C GLY A 83 14.29 3.17 2.00
N GLU A 84 13.30 3.79 1.37
CA GLU A 84 13.52 4.72 0.27
C GLU A 84 13.97 6.10 0.76
N ARG A 85 15.05 6.62 0.17
CA ARG A 85 15.60 7.94 0.53
C ARG A 85 14.56 9.06 0.42
N LYS A 86 13.75 9.08 -0.65
CA LYS A 86 12.69 10.09 -0.82
C LYS A 86 11.62 10.00 0.27
N THR A 87 11.31 8.79 0.77
CA THR A 87 10.37 8.61 1.89
C THR A 87 10.95 9.19 3.18
N LEU A 88 12.23 8.93 3.47
CA LEU A 88 12.91 9.50 4.64
C LEU A 88 12.97 11.03 4.58
N GLU A 89 13.27 11.60 3.41
CA GLU A 89 13.26 13.06 3.19
C GLU A 89 11.86 13.67 3.43
N ARG A 90 10.80 13.00 2.96
CA ARG A 90 9.42 13.43 3.20
C ARG A 90 9.05 13.38 4.68
N LEU A 91 9.40 12.30 5.38
CA LEU A 91 9.18 12.16 6.82
C LEU A 91 9.93 13.24 7.60
N GLN A 92 11.21 13.44 7.31
CA GLN A 92 12.03 14.48 7.94
C GLN A 92 11.43 15.87 7.72
N HIS A 93 11.04 16.18 6.48
CA HIS A 93 10.46 17.48 6.15
C HIS A 93 9.12 17.70 6.85
N MET A 94 8.26 16.67 6.90
CA MET A 94 6.99 16.71 7.63
C MET A 94 7.23 17.00 9.11
N LEU A 95 8.17 16.30 9.75
CA LEU A 95 8.50 16.50 11.16
C LEU A 95 9.10 17.89 11.45
N GLN A 96 9.92 18.42 10.54
CA GLN A 96 10.59 19.70 10.74
C GLN A 96 9.73 20.92 10.40
N LYS A 97 8.94 20.84 9.31
CA LYS A 97 8.22 22.00 8.76
C LYS A 97 6.71 21.92 8.93
N GLY A 98 6.18 20.77 9.36
CA GLY A 98 4.74 20.53 9.51
C GLY A 98 3.98 20.52 8.17
N LYS A 99 4.67 20.48 7.03
CA LYS A 99 4.09 20.52 5.68
C LYS A 99 4.54 19.30 4.88
N PRO A 100 3.72 18.78 3.95
CA PRO A 100 4.14 17.68 3.08
C PRO A 100 5.20 18.15 2.08
N LEU A 101 6.26 17.36 1.93
CA LEU A 101 7.22 17.49 0.83
C LEU A 101 6.77 16.62 -0.34
N ARG A 102 6.85 17.16 -1.55
CA ARG A 102 6.50 16.42 -2.78
C ARG A 102 7.70 16.44 -3.72
N ASN A 103 8.41 15.31 -3.79
CA ASN A 103 9.63 15.04 -4.57
C ASN A 103 9.53 13.70 -5.32
#